data_AF-A0A8U0IMB9-F1
#
_entry.id   AF-A0A8U0IMB9-F1
#
_cell.length_a   1.000
_cell.length_b   1.000
_cell.length_c   1.000
_cell.angle_alpha   90.00
_cell.angle_beta   90.00
_cell.angle_gamma   90.00
#
_symmetry.space_group_name_H-M   'P 1'
#
loop_
_entity.id
_entity.type
_entity.pdbx_description
1 polymer ?
#
loop_
_entity_poly.entity_id
_entity_poly.type
_entity_poly.pdbx_seq_one_letter_code
_entity_poly.pdbx_strand_id
1 'polypeptide(L)'
;MGNTKDRGDETEARVINGEYRERTYYGEVDAFVVRYPASETLYRVEIDEANEQKMELRFDSEIDHPSINWAKEYELDRVLP
;
A
#
# COMPACT_ATOMS: atom_id res chain seq x y z
N MET A 1 -27.88 -6.09 -2.81
CA MET A 1 -27.10 -4.90 -3.20
C MET A 1 -25.66 -5.22 -2.83
N GLY A 2 -24.90 -5.78 -3.79
CA GLY A 2 -23.56 -6.31 -3.53
C GLY A 2 -22.55 -5.16 -3.58
N ASN A 3 -21.73 -5.02 -2.55
CA ASN A 3 -20.65 -4.06 -2.53
C ASN A 3 -19.52 -4.53 -3.45
N THR A 4 -19.00 -3.62 -4.28
CA THR A 4 -17.90 -3.80 -5.24
C THR A 4 -16.52 -4.00 -4.57
N LYS A 5 -16.46 -4.59 -3.37
CA LYS A 5 -15.20 -4.87 -2.65
C LYS A 5 -14.63 -6.27 -2.92
N ASP A 6 -15.39 -7.14 -3.57
CA ASP A 6 -15.01 -8.55 -3.80
C ASP A 6 -13.84 -8.78 -4.79
N ARG A 7 -13.31 -7.74 -5.46
CA ARG A 7 -12.27 -7.92 -6.50
C ARG A 7 -10.88 -7.42 -6.10
N GLY A 8 -10.73 -6.79 -4.94
CA GLY A 8 -9.45 -6.30 -4.42
C GLY A 8 -9.00 -6.96 -3.11
N ASP A 9 -9.88 -7.73 -2.44
CA ASP A 9 -9.66 -8.30 -1.10
C ASP A 9 -9.29 -9.80 -1.15
N GLU A 10 -8.30 -10.21 -1.94
CA GLU A 10 -7.72 -11.56 -1.78
C GLU A 10 -6.75 -11.65 -0.58
N THR A 11 -6.47 -10.52 0.08
CA THR A 11 -5.67 -10.39 1.30
C THR A 11 -6.54 -10.29 2.55
N GLU A 12 -7.39 -11.30 2.78
CA GLU A 12 -7.93 -11.49 4.13
C GLU A 12 -6.97 -12.38 4.93
N ALA A 13 -6.52 -11.87 6.07
CA ALA A 13 -5.97 -12.72 7.11
C ALA A 13 -7.04 -13.76 7.51
N ARG A 14 -6.76 -15.04 7.23
CA ARG A 14 -7.69 -16.13 7.54
C ARG A 14 -7.14 -16.93 8.70
N VAL A 15 -7.96 -17.07 9.73
CA VAL A 15 -7.71 -18.04 10.79
C VAL A 15 -8.14 -19.41 10.26
N ILE A 16 -7.17 -20.23 9.88
CA ILE A 16 -7.41 -21.60 9.42
C ILE A 16 -6.95 -22.53 10.54
N ASN A 17 -7.86 -23.32 11.11
CA ASN A 17 -7.58 -24.24 12.23
C ASN A 17 -6.96 -23.59 13.48
N GLY A 18 -7.29 -22.32 13.76
CA GLY A 18 -6.73 -21.60 14.92
C GLY A 18 -5.33 -21.02 14.70
N GLU A 19 -4.73 -21.23 13.52
CA GLU A 19 -3.51 -20.56 13.12
C GLU A 19 -3.84 -19.30 12.29
N TYR A 20 -3.28 -18.17 12.70
CA TYR A 20 -3.31 -16.94 11.93
C TYR A 20 -2.44 -17.12 10.68
N ARG A 21 -3.05 -17.08 9.50
CA ARG A 21 -2.32 -17.03 8.22
C ARG A 21 -2.59 -15.70 7.55
N GLU A 22 -1.59 -14.84 7.63
CA GLU A 22 -1.48 -13.66 6.79
C GLU A 22 -0.75 -14.06 5.50
N ARG A 23 -1.37 -13.79 4.36
CA ARG A 23 -0.67 -13.82 3.09
C ARG A 23 -0.06 -12.45 2.88
N THR A 24 1.24 -12.36 3.07
CA THR A 24 2.02 -11.21 2.64
C THR A 24 2.44 -11.38 1.19
N TYR A 25 2.82 -10.30 0.53
CA TYR A 25 3.33 -10.33 -0.84
C TYR A 25 4.86 -10.43 -0.93
N TYR A 26 5.53 -10.70 0.19
CA TYR A 26 6.99 -10.82 0.25
C TYR A 26 7.48 -11.97 -0.64
N GLY A 27 8.37 -11.63 -1.57
CA GLY A 27 8.90 -12.57 -2.56
C GLY A 27 7.98 -12.84 -3.75
N GLU A 28 6.78 -12.23 -3.79
CA GLU A 28 5.86 -12.29 -4.94
C GLU A 28 5.91 -11.01 -5.80
N VAL A 29 6.11 -9.84 -5.19
CA VAL A 29 6.32 -8.57 -5.89
C VAL A 29 7.40 -7.74 -5.20
N ASP A 30 8.05 -6.86 -5.95
CA ASP A 30 9.05 -5.92 -5.41
C ASP A 30 8.40 -4.67 -4.80
N ALA A 31 7.26 -4.22 -5.35
CA ALA A 31 6.62 -2.96 -4.96
C ALA A 31 5.13 -2.91 -5.36
N PHE A 32 4.40 -2.02 -4.70
CA PHE A 32 3.07 -1.57 -5.12
C PHE A 32 3.16 -0.26 -5.90
N VAL A 33 2.28 -0.10 -6.89
CA VAL A 33 2.03 1.20 -7.54
C VAL A 33 0.60 1.64 -7.24
N VAL A 34 0.45 2.79 -6.60
CA VAL A 34 -0.83 3.37 -6.18
C VAL A 34 -1.11 4.60 -7.03
N ARG A 35 -2.24 4.61 -7.75
CA ARG A 35 -2.70 5.79 -8.49
C ARG A 35 -3.59 6.65 -7.60
N TYR A 36 -3.24 7.92 -7.42
CA TYR A 36 -4.13 8.91 -6.81
C TYR A 36 -5.03 9.54 -7.89
N PRO A 37 -6.35 9.29 -7.88
CA PRO A 37 -7.20 9.66 -9.01
C PRO A 37 -7.34 11.17 -9.25
N ALA A 38 -7.15 12.00 -8.22
CA ALA A 38 -7.39 13.45 -8.34
C ALA A 38 -6.30 14.16 -9.15
N SER A 39 -5.04 13.74 -9.02
CA SER A 39 -3.92 14.27 -9.80
C SER A 39 -3.43 13.33 -10.90
N GLU A 40 -3.98 12.11 -10.95
CA GLU A 40 -3.50 10.99 -11.76
C GLU A 40 -2.06 10.55 -11.47
N THR A 41 -1.46 11.07 -10.41
CA THR A 41 -0.09 10.75 -9.98
C THR A 41 -0.01 9.30 -9.51
N LEU A 42 1.09 8.66 -9.86
CA LEU A 42 1.45 7.32 -9.43
C LEU A 42 2.46 7.41 -8.29
N TYR A 43 2.29 6.58 -7.28
CA TYR A 43 3.21 6.45 -6.16
C TYR A 43 3.71 5.02 -6.08
N ARG A 44 5.02 4.82 -5.94
CA ARG A 44 5.64 3.51 -5.78
C ARG A 44 6.01 3.29 -4.33
N VAL A 45 5.56 2.18 -3.77
CA VAL A 45 5.84 1.75 -2.40
C VAL A 45 6.58 0.42 -2.44
N GLU A 46 7.82 0.36 -1.92
CA GLU A 46 8.57 -0.89 -1.86
C GLU A 46 7.90 -1.88 -0.90
N ILE A 47 8.02 -3.19 -1.18
CA ILE A 47 7.42 -4.23 -0.33
C ILE A 47 7.94 -4.19 1.11
N ASP A 48 9.21 -3.82 1.30
CA ASP A 48 9.84 -3.68 2.62
C ASP A 48 9.28 -2.49 3.42
N GLU A 49 8.70 -1.49 2.74
CA GLU A 49 8.07 -0.31 3.36
C GLU A 49 6.56 -0.47 3.50
N ALA A 50 5.93 -1.31 2.65
CA ALA A 50 4.55 -1.74 2.76
C ALA A 50 4.38 -2.64 3.99
N ASN A 51 4.38 -2.01 5.16
CA ASN A 51 4.18 -2.67 6.44
C ASN A 51 2.94 -3.58 6.46
N GLU A 52 2.97 -4.59 7.32
CA GLU A 52 1.92 -5.63 7.40
C GLU A 52 0.54 -5.07 7.78
N GLN A 53 0.48 -3.91 8.46
CA GLN A 53 -0.79 -3.39 8.98
C GLN A 53 -1.39 -2.23 8.18
N LYS A 54 -0.63 -1.15 7.92
CA LYS A 54 -1.19 0.06 7.31
C LYS A 54 -0.12 1.04 6.83
N MET A 55 -0.12 1.28 5.53
CA MET A 55 0.73 2.27 4.87
C MET A 55 -0.12 3.47 4.45
N GLU A 56 0.26 4.69 4.82
CA GLU A 56 -0.43 5.92 4.44
C GLU A 56 0.55 6.95 3.91
N LEU A 57 0.29 7.47 2.70
CA LEU A 57 1.03 8.59 2.13
C LEU A 57 0.33 9.91 2.48
N ARG A 58 1.06 10.87 3.02
CA ARG A 58 0.55 12.20 3.38
C ARG A 58 1.00 13.28 2.40
N PHE A 59 0.06 14.14 2.05
CA PHE A 59 0.30 15.35 1.26
C PHE A 59 0.57 16.57 2.13
N ASP A 60 0.00 16.57 3.33
CA ASP A 60 0.10 17.66 4.29
C ASP A 60 -0.03 17.09 5.71
N SER A 61 0.47 17.83 6.70
CA SER A 61 0.30 17.50 8.11
C SER A 61 0.46 18.73 9.00
N GLU A 62 -0.34 18.80 10.06
CA GLU A 62 -0.17 19.82 11.11
C GLU A 62 1.07 19.56 11.97
N ILE A 63 1.60 18.34 11.94
CA ILE A 63 2.77 17.91 12.72
C ILE A 63 3.86 17.50 11.74
N ASP A 64 5.04 18.10 11.89
CA ASP A 64 6.25 17.65 11.19
C ASP A 64 6.90 16.54 12.03
N HIS A 65 6.85 15.30 11.52
CA HIS A 65 7.40 14.13 12.21
C HIS A 65 8.11 13.22 11.21
N PRO A 66 9.31 12.69 11.54
CA PRO A 66 10.11 11.88 10.63
C PRO A 66 9.51 10.51 10.27
N SER A 67 8.44 10.09 10.96
CA SER A 67 7.72 8.86 10.64
C SER A 67 6.56 9.06 9.65
N ILE A 68 6.38 10.27 9.13
CA ILE A 68 5.37 10.54 8.11
C ILE A 68 5.94 10.09 6.78
N ASN A 69 5.22 9.19 6.09
CA ASN A 69 5.51 8.85 4.71
C ASN A 69 4.97 9.97 3.82
N TRP A 70 5.83 10.87 3.36
CA TRP A 70 5.40 12.00 2.54
C TRP A 70 5.17 11.55 1.10
N ALA A 71 3.99 11.80 0.53
CA ALA A 71 3.61 11.35 -0.81
C ALA A 71 4.66 11.73 -1.88
N LYS A 72 5.26 12.91 -1.75
CA LYS A 72 6.32 13.40 -2.65
C LYS A 72 7.55 12.49 -2.72
N GLU A 73 7.88 11.78 -1.63
CA GLU A 73 9.04 10.86 -1.59
C GLU A 73 8.78 9.57 -2.36
N TYR A 74 7.50 9.24 -2.58
CA TYR A 74 7.05 8.03 -3.25
C TYR A 74 6.59 8.30 -4.70
N GLU A 75 6.65 9.55 -5.17
CA GLU A 75 6.15 9.91 -6.51
C GLU A 75 6.95 9.18 -7.60
N LEU A 76 6.22 8.51 -8.49
CA LEU A 76 6.80 7.72 -9.56
C LEU A 76 7.01 8.60 -10.81
N ASP A 77 8.12 9.33 -10.81
CA ASP A 77 8.50 10.25 -11.91
C ASP A 77 9.11 9.54 -13.13
N ARG A 78 9.40 8.24 -13.03
CA ARG A 78 10.19 7.50 -14.03
C ARG A 78 9.46 6.24 -14.50
N VAL A 79 9.68 5.89 -15.77
CA VAL A 79 9.32 4.58 -16.30
C VAL A 79 10.13 3.54 -15.50
N LEU A 80 9.42 2.56 -14.92
CA LEU A 80 10.05 1.43 -14.22
C LEU A 80 11.08 0.77 -15.17
N PRO A 81 12.31 0.49 -14.70
CA PRO A 81 13.37 -0.08 -15.52
C PRO A 81 13.00 -1.44 -16.13
#